data_AF-D1C933-F1
#
_entry.id   AF-D1C933-F1
#
_cell.length_a   1.000
_cell.length_b   1.000
_cell.length_c   1.000
_cell.angle_alpha   90.00
_cell.angle_beta   90.00
_cell.angle_gamma   90.00
#
_symmetry.space_group_name_H-M   'P 1'
#
loop_
_entity.id
_entity.type
_entity.pdbx_description
1 polymer ?
#
loop_
_entity_poly.entity_id
_entity_poly.type
_entity_poly.pdbx_seq_one_letter_code
_entity_poly.pdbx_strand_id
1 'polypeptide(L)'
;MLRYSEVTADGREAVFAVVEPTTPPVEALAAYAGSYVFPDLRVRYTLVVRDGRLVVRRRMEDLVLDPTVDDAFNAGAFFDIVFVRDGRGDVSGFDIFSERIRHLRFYRDA
;
A
#
# COMPACT_ATOMS: atom_id res chain seq x y z
N MET A 1 17.62 20.02 15.85
CA MET A 1 16.86 19.25 14.85
C MET A 1 16.51 17.92 15.48
N LEU A 2 15.22 17.61 15.67
CA LEU A 2 14.79 16.31 16.21
C LEU A 2 15.08 15.23 15.16
N ARG A 3 15.80 14.18 15.55
CA ARG A 3 16.10 13.01 14.71
C ARG A 3 15.27 11.85 15.24
N TYR A 4 14.32 11.39 14.44
CA TYR A 4 13.58 10.17 14.76
C TYR A 4 14.47 8.98 14.39
N SER A 5 14.74 8.12 15.37
CA SER A 5 15.56 6.94 15.17
C SER A 5 15.03 5.79 16.01
N GLU A 6 15.27 4.57 15.53
CA GLU A 6 14.98 3.34 16.24
C GLU A 6 16.21 2.43 16.16
N VAL A 7 16.56 1.78 17.28
CA VAL A 7 17.55 0.71 17.26
C VAL A 7 16.82 -0.56 16.86
N THR A 8 17.09 -1.04 15.66
CA THR A 8 16.51 -2.27 15.12
C THR A 8 17.01 -3.50 15.90
N ALA A 9 16.34 -4.64 15.75
CA ALA A 9 16.63 -5.86 16.51
C ALA A 9 18.06 -6.40 16.34
N ASP A 10 18.77 -6.03 15.25
CA ASP A 10 20.16 -6.40 15.01
C ASP A 10 21.18 -5.35 15.49
N GLY A 11 20.73 -4.33 16.23
CA GLY A 11 21.55 -3.28 16.81
C GLY A 11 21.86 -2.12 15.86
N ARG A 12 21.35 -2.12 14.62
CA ARG A 12 21.51 -0.97 13.71
C ARG A 12 20.54 0.16 14.05
N GLU A 13 21.04 1.39 14.00
CA GLU A 13 20.21 2.58 14.09
C GLU A 13 19.52 2.83 12.74
N ALA A 14 18.20 2.69 12.70
CA ALA A 14 17.36 3.19 11.62
C ALA A 14 17.04 4.65 11.87
N VAL A 15 17.31 5.52 10.90
CA VAL A 15 17.01 6.95 10.97
C VAL A 15 15.84 7.23 10.05
N PHE A 16 14.81 7.87 10.59
CA PHE A 16 13.63 8.26 9.84
C PHE A 16 13.75 9.71 9.40
N ALA A 17 13.42 9.94 8.12
CA ALA A 17 13.23 11.28 7.57
C ALA A 17 11.73 11.57 7.52
N VAL A 18 11.36 12.82 7.85
CA VAL A 18 10.00 13.30 7.60
C VAL A 18 9.82 13.45 6.10
N VAL A 19 8.69 12.97 5.61
CA VAL A 19 8.27 13.08 4.20
C VAL A 19 6.96 13.87 4.15
N GLU A 20 6.82 14.68 3.11
CA GLU A 20 5.58 15.45 2.89
C GLU A 20 4.47 14.51 2.41
N PRO A 21 3.26 14.59 2.99
CA PRO A 21 2.13 13.82 2.50
C PRO A 21 1.82 14.13 1.03
N THR A 22 1.51 13.10 0.25
CA THR A 22 1.21 13.26 -1.18
C THR A 22 -0.10 12.58 -1.53
N THR A 23 -0.96 13.31 -2.22
CA THR A 23 -2.22 12.81 -2.77
C THR A 23 -2.04 12.67 -4.28
N PRO A 24 -2.05 11.45 -4.85
CA PRO A 24 -2.00 11.29 -6.30
C PRO A 24 -3.26 11.90 -6.95
N PRO A 25 -3.13 12.50 -8.15
CA PRO A 25 -4.29 12.98 -8.88
C PRO A 25 -5.22 11.82 -9.24
N VAL A 26 -6.52 12.10 -9.39
CA VAL A 26 -7.55 11.06 -9.62
C VAL A 26 -7.24 10.20 -10.85
N GLU A 27 -6.68 10.81 -11.89
CA GLU A 27 -6.29 10.16 -13.14
C GLU A 27 -5.15 9.14 -12.91
N ALA A 28 -4.27 9.39 -11.95
CA ALA A 28 -3.19 8.47 -11.60
C ALA A 28 -3.69 7.27 -10.77
N LEU A 29 -4.87 7.36 -10.14
CA LEU A 29 -5.40 6.26 -9.33
C LEU A 29 -5.68 5.00 -10.17
N ALA A 30 -5.96 5.16 -11.46
CA ALA A 30 -6.20 4.06 -12.39
C ALA A 30 -5.01 3.09 -12.48
N ALA A 31 -3.78 3.57 -12.26
CA ALA A 31 -2.58 2.73 -12.28
C ALA A 31 -2.57 1.68 -11.15
N TYR A 32 -3.22 1.98 -10.01
CA TYR A 32 -3.32 1.08 -8.87
C TYR A 32 -4.51 0.14 -8.94
N ALA A 33 -5.49 0.41 -9.80
CA ALA A 33 -6.66 -0.45 -9.96
C ALA A 33 -6.26 -1.80 -10.61
N GLY A 34 -6.91 -2.88 -10.15
CA GLY A 34 -6.62 -4.23 -10.63
C GLY A 34 -6.97 -5.32 -9.63
N SER A 35 -6.73 -6.57 -10.05
CA SER A 35 -6.77 -7.72 -9.15
C SER A 35 -5.36 -8.02 -8.64
N TYR A 36 -5.26 -8.37 -7.36
CA TYR A 36 -4.01 -8.67 -6.69
C TYR A 36 -4.17 -9.94 -5.88
N VAL A 37 -3.20 -10.84 -5.96
CA VAL A 37 -3.26 -12.19 -5.38
C VAL A 37 -2.08 -12.41 -4.44
N PHE A 38 -2.39 -12.96 -3.26
CA PHE A 38 -1.39 -13.63 -2.42
C PHE A 38 -1.33 -15.12 -2.83
N PRO A 39 -0.26 -15.57 -3.50
CA PRO A 39 -0.23 -16.86 -4.20
C PRO A 39 -0.43 -18.05 -3.27
N ASP A 40 0.12 -17.99 -2.05
CA ASP A 40 0.14 -19.14 -1.14
C ASP A 40 -1.24 -19.46 -0.55
N LEU A 41 -2.08 -18.44 -0.32
CA LEU A 41 -3.41 -18.62 0.28
C LEU A 41 -4.57 -18.34 -0.69
N ARG A 42 -4.26 -18.05 -1.97
CA ARG A 42 -5.25 -17.68 -3.01
C ARG A 42 -6.20 -16.56 -2.57
N VAL A 43 -5.74 -15.69 -1.68
CA VAL A 43 -6.49 -14.49 -1.28
C VAL A 43 -6.37 -13.48 -2.41
N ARG A 44 -7.51 -12.94 -2.84
CA ARG A 44 -7.57 -11.93 -3.90
C ARG A 44 -8.17 -10.64 -3.37
N TYR A 45 -7.49 -9.54 -3.62
CA TYR A 45 -8.07 -8.21 -3.50
C TYR A 45 -8.31 -7.61 -4.89
N THR A 46 -9.48 -7.00 -5.06
CA THR A 46 -9.80 -6.24 -6.26
C THR A 46 -9.88 -4.78 -5.87
N LEU A 47 -8.99 -3.97 -6.42
CA LEU A 47 -8.97 -2.53 -6.20
C LEU A 47 -9.62 -1.84 -7.40
N VAL A 48 -10.50 -0.88 -7.12
CA VAL A 48 -11.20 -0.09 -8.14
C VAL A 48 -11.16 1.39 -7.78
N VAL A 49 -11.28 2.25 -8.78
CA VAL A 49 -11.53 3.67 -8.55
C VAL A 49 -13.03 3.89 -8.47
N ARG A 50 -13.50 4.48 -7.38
CA ARG A 50 -14.92 4.80 -7.14
C ARG A 50 -14.99 6.19 -6.50
N ASP A 51 -15.81 7.06 -7.08
CA ASP A 51 -16.00 8.44 -6.60
C ASP A 51 -14.67 9.20 -6.38
N GLY A 52 -13.72 9.01 -7.31
CA GLY A 52 -12.39 9.64 -7.26
C GLY A 52 -11.45 9.09 -6.19
N ARG A 53 -11.78 7.94 -5.58
CA ARG A 53 -10.97 7.29 -4.54
C ARG A 53 -10.61 5.87 -4.94
N LEU A 54 -9.46 5.40 -4.50
CA LEU A 54 -9.09 4.00 -4.62
C LEU A 54 -9.77 3.22 -3.48
N VAL A 55 -10.42 2.12 -3.82
CA VAL A 55 -11.12 1.28 -2.83
C VAL A 55 -10.80 -0.20 -3.04
N VAL A 56 -10.67 -0.95 -1.96
CA VAL A 56 -10.64 -2.41 -2.00
C VAL A 56 -12.08 -2.92 -1.98
N ARG A 57 -12.49 -3.60 -3.04
CA ARG A 57 -13.81 -4.21 -3.14
C ARG A 57 -13.93 -5.38 -2.18
N ARG A 58 -14.98 -5.41 -1.37
CA ARG A 58 -15.29 -6.53 -0.46
C ARG A 58 -16.76 -6.91 -0.58
N ARG A 59 -17.12 -8.08 -0.05
CA ARG A 59 -18.51 -8.58 -0.11
C ARG A 59 -19.49 -7.76 0.73
N MET A 60 -19.03 -7.19 1.85
CA MET A 60 -19.88 -6.39 2.73
C MET A 60 -19.79 -4.91 2.38
N GLU A 61 -18.66 -4.30 2.71
CA GLU A 61 -18.42 -2.87 2.52
C GLU A 61 -17.03 -2.66 1.89
N ASP A 62 -17.00 -1.79 0.89
CA ASP A 62 -15.76 -1.37 0.24
C ASP A 62 -14.86 -0.67 1.27
N LEU A 63 -13.57 -0.99 1.24
CA LEU A 63 -12.60 -0.32 2.09
C LEU A 63 -11.93 0.81 1.33
N VAL A 64 -12.12 2.05 1.77
CA VAL A 64 -11.47 3.22 1.17
C VAL A 64 -9.98 3.21 1.52
N LEU A 65 -9.16 3.57 0.53
CA LEU A 65 -7.72 3.74 0.68
C LEU A 65 -7.38 5.23 0.62
N ASP A 66 -6.97 5.78 1.76
CA ASP A 66 -6.55 7.17 1.88
C ASP A 66 -5.05 7.28 1.55
N PRO A 67 -4.65 8.14 0.60
CA PRO A 67 -3.25 8.29 0.24
C PRO A 67 -2.46 8.93 1.39
N THR A 68 -1.23 8.47 1.58
CA THR A 68 -0.33 9.02 2.60
C THR A 68 0.87 9.68 1.94
N VAL A 69 1.63 8.93 1.18
CA VAL A 69 2.76 9.37 0.35
C VAL A 69 2.73 8.61 -0.97
N ASP A 70 3.69 8.87 -1.85
CA ASP A 70 3.80 8.15 -3.12
C ASP A 70 3.76 6.63 -2.93
N ASP A 71 2.91 5.98 -3.72
CA ASP A 71 2.66 4.53 -3.71
C ASP A 71 2.15 3.96 -2.36
N ALA A 72 1.86 4.78 -1.35
CA ALA A 72 1.42 4.33 -0.03
C ALA A 72 0.02 4.84 0.33
N PHE A 73 -0.78 3.93 0.89
CA PHE A 73 -2.16 4.21 1.26
C PHE A 73 -2.49 3.56 2.62
N ASN A 74 -3.24 4.28 3.44
CA ASN A 74 -3.81 3.76 4.67
C ASN A 74 -5.23 3.25 4.41
N ALA A 75 -5.55 2.07 4.92
CA ALA A 75 -6.88 1.47 4.84
C ALA A 75 -7.60 1.60 6.20
N GLY A 76 -7.59 2.80 6.78
CA GLY A 76 -8.12 3.08 8.11
C GLY A 76 -7.50 2.22 9.20
N ALA A 77 -8.34 1.61 10.03
CA ALA A 77 -7.93 0.76 11.15
C ALA A 77 -7.46 -0.65 10.74
N PHE A 78 -7.48 -1.00 9.46
CA PHE A 78 -7.22 -2.38 9.02
C PHE A 78 -5.74 -2.63 8.76
N PHE A 79 -5.11 -1.85 7.89
CA PHE A 79 -3.72 -2.01 7.46
C PHE A 79 -3.27 -0.86 6.56
N ASP A 80 -1.97 -0.78 6.34
CA ASP A 80 -1.36 0.03 5.29
C ASP A 80 -1.03 -0.82 4.07
N ILE A 81 -1.09 -0.20 2.89
CA ILE A 81 -0.67 -0.76 1.61
C ILE A 81 0.48 0.09 1.07
N VAL A 82 1.55 -0.57 0.63
CA VAL A 82 2.62 0.06 -0.16
C VAL A 82 2.72 -0.65 -1.50
N PHE A 83 2.37 0.03 -2.58
CA PHE A 83 2.51 -0.47 -3.94
C PHE A 83 3.97 -0.64 -4.31
N VAL A 84 4.24 -1.65 -5.14
CA VAL A 84 5.54 -1.87 -5.73
C VAL A 84 5.41 -1.81 -7.25
N ARG A 85 6.38 -1.14 -7.85
CA ARG A 85 6.52 -0.99 -9.28
C ARG A 85 7.64 -1.89 -9.80
N ASP A 86 7.48 -2.36 -11.02
CA ASP A 86 8.53 -3.08 -11.73
C ASP A 86 9.59 -2.11 -12.31
N GLY A 87 10.57 -2.67 -13.03
CA GLY A 87 11.64 -1.88 -13.66
C GLY A 87 11.19 -0.93 -14.78
N ARG A 88 9.91 -0.98 -15.19
CA ARG A 88 9.30 -0.07 -16.16
C ARG A 88 8.48 1.03 -15.49
N GLY A 89 8.31 0.95 -14.17
CA GLY A 89 7.48 1.87 -13.38
C GLY A 89 6.01 1.46 -13.29
N ASP A 90 5.65 0.28 -13.81
CA ASP A 90 4.28 -0.23 -13.76
C ASP A 90 4.02 -0.89 -12.41
N VAL A 91 2.83 -0.68 -11.82
CA VAL A 91 2.45 -1.34 -10.58
C VAL A 91 2.41 -2.86 -10.80
N SER A 92 3.27 -3.58 -10.08
CA SER A 92 3.41 -5.03 -10.16
C SER A 92 2.80 -5.77 -8.96
N GLY A 93 2.41 -5.04 -7.92
CA GLY A 93 1.87 -5.59 -6.69
C GLY A 93 1.82 -4.57 -5.57
N PHE A 94 1.56 -5.04 -4.35
CA PHE A 94 1.69 -4.25 -3.14
C PHE A 94 2.02 -5.13 -1.94
N ASP A 95 2.55 -4.52 -0.88
CA ASP A 95 2.74 -5.12 0.42
C ASP A 95 1.70 -4.60 1.41
N ILE A 96 1.19 -5.48 2.27
CA ILE A 96 0.39 -5.12 3.43
C ILE A 96 1.27 -5.04 4.67
N PHE A 97 1.04 -3.97 5.45
CA PHE A 97 1.60 -3.77 6.77
C PHE A 97 0.48 -3.59 7.79
N SER A 98 0.62 -4.21 8.96
CA SER A 98 -0.25 -3.96 10.11
C SER A 98 0.58 -4.10 11.37
N GLU A 99 -0.02 -4.03 12.56
CA GLU A 99 0.71 -4.23 13.81
C GLU A 99 1.59 -5.49 13.79
N ARG A 100 1.05 -6.62 13.30
CA ARG A 100 1.71 -7.94 13.32
C ARG A 100 2.13 -8.47 11.95
N ILE A 101 1.85 -7.73 10.88
CA ILE A 101 2.19 -8.13 9.51
C ILE A 101 3.24 -7.17 8.97
N ARG A 102 4.28 -7.72 8.34
CA ARG A 102 5.30 -6.97 7.60
C ARG A 102 5.48 -7.64 6.24
N HIS A 103 5.50 -6.85 5.18
CA HIS A 103 5.77 -7.31 3.80
C HIS A 103 4.91 -8.50 3.34
N LEU A 104 3.61 -8.51 3.67
CA LEU A 104 2.70 -9.49 3.09
C LEU A 104 2.39 -9.08 1.65
N ARG A 105 3.14 -9.67 0.71
CA ARG A 105 3.14 -9.33 -0.71
C ARG A 105 1.95 -9.90 -1.46
N PHE A 106 1.19 -9.04 -2.12
CA PHE A 106 0.24 -9.40 -3.17
C PHE A 106 0.82 -9.02 -4.53
N TYR A 107 0.72 -9.92 -5.51
CA TYR A 107 1.16 -9.68 -6.88
C TYR A 107 -0.03 -9.25 -7.73
N ARG A 108 0.19 -8.34 -8.66
CA ARG A 108 -0.83 -7.99 -9.65
C ARG A 108 -1.13 -9.22 -10.50
N ASP A 109 -2.40 -9.58 -10.57
CA ASP A 109 -2.86 -10.67 -11.43
C ASP A 109 -2.75 -10.21 -12.89
N ALA A 110 -2.20 -11.08 -13.75
CA ALA A 110 -1.91 -10.78 -15.14
C ALA A 110 -3.17 -10.51 -15.97
#